data_AF-A0A2K2VGR3-F1
#
_entry.id   AF-A0A2K2VGR3-F1
#
_cell.length_a   1.000
_cell.length_b   1.000
_cell.length_c   1.000
_cell.angle_alpha   90.00
_cell.angle_beta   90.00
_cell.angle_gamma   90.00
#
_symmetry.space_group_name_H-M   'P 1'
#
loop_
_entity.id
_entity.type
_entity.pdbx_description
1 polymer ?
#
loop_
_entity_poly.entity_id
_entity_poly.type
_entity_poly.pdbx_seq_one_letter_code
_entity_poly.pdbx_strand_id
1 'polypeptide(L)'
;MFGDSGKNGKTFREHGVLSRSLELLSDAYGVSASFLVQQLMSPMKRYYLRVNLMKATVDEAIKILNEEGVKTYKSGMIDEALFVEVDKGEKIQARDKIVIAEREAAERVMLGSDLYMPGIKKILKARKGDEVTVISENGVPVAEGILEIEPRELNRNLKGLAVKVLKSLYKLPKIRELEAYKRGIITDQSYPSMLIGRELYTPLSGQVYIDMTASPGGKIGHIYEITKGRGKYFAFDHTNKKIERLKSELFRIGANEVFVDKQDSRFLSLHYPDLKSN
;
A
#
# COMPACT_ATOMS: atom_id res chain seq x y z
N MET A 1 -29.29 12.15 -28.39
CA MET A 1 -29.47 11.25 -29.54
C MET A 1 -28.14 11.13 -30.25
N PHE A 2 -27.37 10.06 -30.00
CA PHE A 2 -26.22 9.76 -30.83
C PHE A 2 -26.25 8.28 -31.16
N GLY A 3 -26.30 8.02 -32.47
CA GLY A 3 -26.58 6.74 -33.07
C GLY A 3 -25.45 5.74 -32.96
N ASP A 4 -25.89 4.50 -33.03
CA ASP A 4 -25.13 3.28 -33.15
C ASP A 4 -24.51 3.17 -34.56
N SER A 5 -23.22 2.87 -34.63
CA SER A 5 -22.60 2.27 -35.81
C SER A 5 -21.41 1.44 -35.37
N GLY A 6 -21.71 0.20 -34.96
CA GLY A 6 -20.70 -0.82 -34.71
C GLY A 6 -19.91 -1.21 -35.96
N LYS A 7 -18.61 -1.45 -35.77
CA LYS A 7 -17.91 -2.73 -36.05
C LYS A 7 -16.42 -2.46 -36.25
N ASN A 8 -15.63 -2.77 -35.22
CA ASN A 8 -14.33 -3.41 -35.40
C ASN A 8 -14.09 -4.33 -34.19
N GLY A 9 -14.26 -5.63 -34.43
CA GLY A 9 -14.23 -6.66 -33.42
C GLY A 9 -12.81 -6.99 -32.96
N LYS A 10 -12.57 -6.80 -31.66
CA LYS A 10 -11.82 -7.68 -30.74
C LYS A 10 -11.58 -6.95 -29.39
N THR A 11 -12.65 -6.59 -28.66
CA THR A 11 -12.51 -5.97 -27.31
C THR A 11 -13.81 -6.04 -26.47
N PHE A 12 -14.56 -7.15 -26.51
CA PHE A 12 -15.88 -7.24 -25.86
C PHE A 12 -16.09 -8.49 -25.00
N ARG A 13 -15.08 -8.94 -24.23
CA ARG A 13 -15.27 -9.98 -23.18
C ARG A 13 -15.06 -9.50 -21.74
N GLU A 14 -14.37 -8.38 -21.52
CA GLU A 14 -14.04 -7.92 -20.16
C GLU A 14 -15.16 -7.11 -19.47
N HIS A 15 -16.10 -6.51 -20.22
CA HIS A 15 -17.15 -5.66 -19.63
C HIS A 15 -18.29 -6.45 -18.95
N GLY A 16 -18.58 -7.68 -19.41
CA GLY A 16 -19.69 -8.48 -18.86
C GLY A 16 -19.40 -9.16 -17.51
N VAL A 17 -18.13 -9.40 -17.19
CA VAL A 17 -17.73 -10.01 -15.91
C VAL A 17 -17.69 -8.97 -14.79
N LEU A 18 -17.23 -7.76 -15.12
CA LEU A 18 -17.25 -6.61 -14.21
C LEU A 18 -18.68 -6.19 -13.85
N SER A 19 -19.60 -6.14 -14.82
CA SER A 19 -21.00 -5.79 -14.55
C SER A 19 -21.67 -6.79 -13.60
N ARG A 20 -21.53 -8.10 -13.87
CA ARG A 20 -22.11 -9.15 -13.02
C ARG A 20 -21.51 -9.18 -11.62
N SER A 21 -20.20 -8.95 -11.49
CA SER A 21 -19.57 -8.90 -10.16
C SER A 21 -20.08 -7.72 -9.33
N LEU A 22 -20.29 -6.57 -9.98
CA LEU A 22 -20.85 -5.39 -9.33
C LEU A 22 -22.32 -5.55 -8.96
N GLU A 23 -23.12 -6.23 -9.78
CA GLU A 23 -24.50 -6.60 -9.47
C GLU A 23 -24.56 -7.50 -8.23
N LEU A 24 -23.74 -8.57 -8.19
CA LEU A 24 -23.69 -9.48 -7.04
C LEU A 24 -23.29 -8.76 -5.74
N LEU A 25 -22.33 -7.84 -5.80
CA LEU A 25 -21.95 -7.02 -4.64
C LEU A 25 -23.06 -6.04 -4.26
N SER A 26 -23.68 -5.40 -5.24
CA SER A 26 -24.80 -4.47 -5.05
C SER A 26 -25.95 -5.17 -4.31
N ASP A 27 -26.28 -6.39 -4.72
CA ASP A 27 -27.32 -7.22 -4.11
C ASP A 27 -26.92 -7.68 -2.70
N ALA A 28 -25.69 -8.17 -2.52
CA ALA A 28 -25.21 -8.67 -1.23
C ALA A 28 -25.14 -7.60 -0.13
N TYR A 29 -24.78 -6.37 -0.50
CA TYR A 29 -24.64 -5.25 0.43
C TYR A 29 -25.86 -4.31 0.46
N GLY A 30 -26.86 -4.52 -0.40
CA GLY A 30 -28.07 -3.69 -0.47
C GLY A 30 -27.80 -2.23 -0.84
N VAL A 31 -26.75 -1.96 -1.61
CA VAL A 31 -26.32 -0.61 -2.02
C VAL A 31 -26.08 -0.58 -3.52
N SER A 32 -26.27 0.55 -4.19
CA SER A 32 -26.10 0.60 -5.65
C SER A 32 -24.65 0.30 -6.07
N ALA A 33 -24.51 -0.44 -7.17
CA ALA A 33 -23.21 -0.69 -7.81
C ALA A 33 -22.41 0.60 -8.07
N SER A 34 -23.08 1.69 -8.48
CA SER A 34 -22.45 2.99 -8.71
C SER A 34 -21.87 3.59 -7.43
N PHE A 35 -22.58 3.48 -6.31
CA PHE A 35 -22.09 3.93 -5.00
C PHE A 35 -20.89 3.11 -4.55
N LEU A 36 -20.94 1.78 -4.67
CA LEU A 36 -19.81 0.89 -4.35
C LEU A 36 -18.56 1.25 -5.14
N VAL A 37 -18.68 1.38 -6.46
CA VAL A 37 -17.55 1.77 -7.33
C VAL A 37 -17.02 3.13 -6.92
N GLN A 38 -17.88 4.10 -6.65
CA GLN A 38 -17.44 5.44 -6.23
C GLN A 38 -16.63 5.40 -4.93
N GLN A 39 -17.06 4.60 -3.93
CA GLN A 39 -16.32 4.46 -2.68
C GLN A 39 -14.99 3.73 -2.87
N LEU A 40 -14.97 2.64 -3.64
CA LEU A 40 -13.76 1.85 -3.91
C LEU A 40 -12.71 2.61 -4.73
N MET A 41 -13.14 3.56 -5.57
CA MET A 41 -12.26 4.39 -6.38
C MET A 41 -11.71 5.61 -5.64
N SER A 42 -12.16 5.86 -4.41
CA SER A 42 -11.65 6.94 -3.56
C SER A 42 -10.81 6.38 -2.41
N PRO A 43 -9.74 7.07 -2.00
CA PRO A 43 -8.99 6.65 -0.83
C PRO A 43 -9.82 6.83 0.44
N MET A 44 -9.47 6.08 1.48
CA MET A 44 -10.04 6.30 2.80
C MET A 44 -9.69 7.70 3.29
N LYS A 45 -10.65 8.41 3.89
CA LYS A 45 -10.44 9.74 4.49
C LYS A 45 -9.41 9.74 5.61
N ARG A 46 -9.21 8.60 6.27
CA ARG A 46 -8.24 8.41 7.35
C ARG A 46 -7.17 7.42 6.89
N TYR A 47 -5.94 7.89 6.81
CA TYR A 47 -4.78 7.06 6.53
C TYR A 47 -4.14 6.65 7.85
N TYR A 48 -4.18 5.35 8.15
CA TYR A 48 -3.76 4.83 9.44
C TYR A 48 -2.27 4.49 9.50
N LEU A 49 -1.68 4.76 10.65
CA LEU A 49 -0.31 4.46 11.02
C LEU A 49 -0.33 3.63 12.31
N ARG A 50 0.46 2.56 12.34
CA ARG A 50 0.75 1.81 13.56
C ARG A 50 1.99 2.42 14.23
N VAL A 51 1.89 2.71 15.52
CA VAL A 51 3.03 3.05 16.38
C VAL A 51 3.66 1.76 16.90
N ASN A 52 4.97 1.65 16.72
CA ASN A 52 5.76 0.57 17.30
C ASN A 52 6.02 0.85 18.78
N LEU A 53 5.18 0.27 19.64
CA LEU A 53 5.23 0.45 21.10
C LEU A 53 6.49 -0.13 21.77
N MET A 54 7.34 -0.87 21.03
CA MET A 54 8.66 -1.26 21.54
C MET A 54 9.71 -0.14 21.39
N LYS A 55 9.45 0.85 20.54
CA LYS A 55 10.40 1.93 20.22
C LYS A 55 9.99 3.30 20.73
N ALA A 56 8.69 3.56 20.84
CA ALA A 56 8.16 4.82 21.35
C ALA A 56 6.74 4.63 21.89
N THR A 57 6.35 5.48 22.85
CA THR A 57 4.95 5.67 23.20
C THR A 57 4.20 6.39 22.08
N VAL A 58 2.86 6.31 22.11
CA VAL A 58 2.00 7.03 21.16
C VAL A 58 2.22 8.54 21.21
N ASP A 59 2.39 9.10 22.41
CA ASP A 59 2.59 10.54 22.58
C ASP A 59 3.97 11.00 22.08
N GLU A 60 5.01 10.21 22.29
CA GLU A 60 6.32 10.46 21.68
C GLU A 60 6.27 10.37 20.16
N ALA A 61 5.56 9.39 19.60
CA ALA A 61 5.38 9.26 18.16
C ALA A 61 4.62 10.48 17.57
N ILE A 62 3.57 10.96 18.24
CA ILE A 62 2.85 12.18 17.86
C ILE A 62 3.80 13.39 17.88
N LYS A 63 4.62 13.53 18.93
CA LYS A 63 5.58 14.63 19.04
C LYS A 63 6.58 14.62 17.88
N ILE A 64 7.19 13.47 17.61
CA ILE A 64 8.14 13.32 16.50
C ILE A 64 7.45 13.65 15.17
N LEU A 65 6.25 13.13 14.92
CA LEU A 65 5.53 13.40 13.68
C LEU A 65 5.17 14.89 13.52
N ASN A 66 4.79 15.57 14.61
CA ASN A 66 4.54 17.00 14.59
C ASN A 66 5.81 17.81 14.29
N GLU A 67 6.96 17.43 14.85
CA GLU A 67 8.28 18.03 14.54
C GLU A 67 8.66 17.83 13.06
N GLU A 68 8.23 16.72 12.46
CA GLU A 68 8.36 16.45 11.02
C GLU A 68 7.25 17.07 10.16
N GLY A 69 6.39 17.91 10.75
CA GLY A 69 5.32 18.64 10.05
C GLY A 69 4.07 17.80 9.72
N VAL A 70 3.91 16.64 10.35
CA VAL A 70 2.79 15.70 10.12
C VAL A 70 1.85 15.70 11.32
N LYS A 71 0.70 16.35 11.14
CA LYS A 71 -0.39 16.31 12.13
C LYS A 71 -1.05 14.93 12.15
N THR A 72 -1.15 14.34 13.33
CA THR A 72 -1.79 13.03 13.55
C THR A 72 -2.82 13.07 14.66
N TYR A 73 -3.72 12.08 14.65
CA TYR A 73 -4.77 11.93 15.64
C TYR A 73 -4.81 10.49 16.15
N LYS A 74 -5.09 10.30 17.44
CA LYS A 74 -5.26 8.97 18.03
C LYS A 74 -6.53 8.30 17.52
N SER A 75 -6.45 6.99 17.29
CA SER A 75 -7.64 6.14 17.11
C SER A 75 -8.29 5.86 18.47
N GLY A 76 -9.62 5.74 18.51
CA GLY A 76 -10.36 5.53 19.76
C GLY A 76 -10.41 4.10 20.27
N MET A 77 -10.07 3.11 19.44
CA MET A 77 -10.27 1.67 19.73
C MET A 77 -8.99 0.83 19.72
N ILE A 78 -7.92 1.31 19.06
CA ILE A 78 -6.63 0.62 18.97
C ILE A 78 -5.58 1.58 19.50
N ASP A 79 -4.96 1.27 20.64
CA ASP A 79 -4.12 2.21 21.39
C ASP A 79 -2.93 2.72 20.56
N GLU A 80 -2.30 1.82 19.81
CA GLU A 80 -1.13 2.07 18.97
C GLU A 80 -1.48 2.67 17.60
N ALA A 81 -2.76 2.89 17.29
CA ALA A 81 -3.18 3.41 16.00
C ALA A 81 -3.26 4.94 16.02
N LEU A 82 -2.51 5.56 15.10
CA LEU A 82 -2.67 6.95 14.71
C LEU A 82 -3.32 7.02 13.33
N PHE A 83 -3.88 8.17 12.98
CA PHE A 83 -4.27 8.46 11.61
C PHE A 83 -3.92 9.89 11.19
N VAL A 84 -3.72 10.04 9.89
CA VAL A 84 -3.62 11.32 9.17
C VAL A 84 -4.90 11.47 8.35
N GLU A 85 -5.42 12.69 8.28
CA GLU A 85 -6.53 13.00 7.37
C GLU A 85 -6.02 13.15 5.94
N VAL A 86 -6.70 12.49 4.99
CA VAL A 86 -6.36 12.58 3.58
C VAL A 86 -7.06 13.80 3.00
N ASP A 87 -6.27 14.80 2.62
CA ASP A 87 -6.79 16.03 2.03
C ASP A 87 -7.22 15.80 0.59
N LYS A 88 -8.30 16.49 0.20
CA LYS A 88 -8.69 16.56 -1.20
C LYS A 88 -7.63 17.36 -1.95
N GLY A 89 -7.09 16.77 -3.01
CA GLY A 89 -6.12 17.42 -3.86
C GLY A 89 -6.81 18.23 -4.95
N GLU A 90 -6.22 18.23 -6.13
CA GLU A 90 -6.62 19.07 -7.25
C GLU A 90 -7.22 18.20 -8.38
N LYS A 91 -8.07 18.80 -9.21
CA LYS A 91 -8.55 18.13 -10.43
C LYS A 91 -7.37 17.99 -11.40
N ILE A 92 -7.17 16.77 -11.90
CA ILE A 92 -6.11 16.45 -12.85
C ILE A 92 -6.61 16.66 -14.27
N GLN A 93 -5.90 17.48 -15.03
CA GLN A 93 -6.18 17.71 -16.45
C GLN A 93 -5.49 16.62 -17.28
N ALA A 94 -6.25 16.02 -18.19
CA ALA A 94 -5.69 15.09 -19.16
C ALA A 94 -4.92 15.85 -20.24
N ARG A 95 -3.61 15.56 -20.36
CA ARG A 95 -2.72 16.13 -21.39
C ARG A 95 -2.26 15.04 -22.35
N ASP A 96 -1.72 15.46 -23.49
CA ASP A 96 -1.21 14.54 -24.53
C ASP A 96 0.06 13.78 -24.12
N LYS A 97 0.82 14.34 -23.18
CA LYS A 97 2.06 13.76 -22.65
C LYS A 97 1.73 12.93 -21.41
N ILE A 98 1.89 11.62 -21.53
CA ILE A 98 1.31 10.67 -20.57
C ILE A 98 2.41 9.75 -20.01
N VAL A 99 2.36 9.52 -18.70
CA VAL A 99 3.11 8.46 -18.02
C VAL A 99 2.13 7.45 -17.44
N ILE A 100 2.19 6.22 -17.90
CA ILE A 100 1.35 5.12 -17.41
C ILE A 100 2.06 4.48 -16.23
N ALA A 101 1.47 4.59 -15.05
CA ALA A 101 1.96 3.97 -13.82
C ALA A 101 1.31 2.60 -13.59
N GLU A 102 2.06 1.67 -13.00
CA GLU A 102 1.50 0.42 -12.51
C GLU A 102 0.55 0.66 -11.33
N ARG A 103 -0.38 -0.26 -11.09
CA ARG A 103 -1.48 -0.08 -10.10
C ARG A 103 -1.02 0.46 -8.74
N GLU A 104 -0.07 -0.19 -8.08
CA GLU A 104 0.41 0.24 -6.75
C GLU A 104 1.10 1.61 -6.78
N ALA A 105 1.82 1.91 -7.86
CA ALA A 105 2.48 3.21 -8.02
C ALA A 105 1.44 4.31 -8.29
N ALA A 106 0.43 4.03 -9.11
CA ALA A 106 -0.68 4.95 -9.38
C ALA A 106 -1.45 5.31 -8.10
N GLU A 107 -1.73 4.34 -7.22
CA GLU A 107 -2.37 4.59 -5.92
C GLU A 107 -1.52 5.52 -5.03
N ARG A 108 -0.20 5.33 -4.98
CA ARG A 108 0.70 6.20 -4.20
C ARG A 108 0.79 7.60 -4.79
N VAL A 109 0.89 7.69 -6.11
CA VAL A 109 0.95 8.97 -6.85
C VAL A 109 -0.36 9.74 -6.70
N MET A 110 -1.50 9.04 -6.74
CA MET A 110 -2.82 9.62 -6.48
C MET A 110 -2.89 10.31 -5.11
N LEU A 111 -2.16 9.81 -4.12
CA LEU A 111 -2.04 10.37 -2.76
C LEU A 111 -0.94 11.45 -2.62
N GLY A 112 -0.24 11.81 -3.71
CA GLY A 112 0.77 12.87 -3.71
C GLY A 112 2.23 12.39 -3.59
N SER A 113 2.49 11.07 -3.65
CA SER A 113 3.86 10.57 -3.80
C SER A 113 4.43 10.93 -5.16
N ASP A 114 5.74 11.14 -5.23
CA ASP A 114 6.45 11.15 -6.50
C ASP A 114 6.40 9.76 -7.18
N LEU A 115 6.55 9.71 -8.50
CA LEU A 115 6.61 8.46 -9.26
C LEU A 115 8.05 8.08 -9.52
N TYR A 116 8.41 6.84 -9.17
CA TYR A 116 9.75 6.30 -9.36
C TYR A 116 9.79 5.31 -10.52
N MET A 117 10.97 5.14 -11.15
CA MET A 117 11.19 4.30 -12.32
C MET A 117 10.55 2.90 -12.24
N PRO A 118 10.62 2.15 -11.11
CA PRO A 118 10.01 0.81 -11.05
C PRO A 118 8.51 0.80 -11.31
N GLY A 119 7.84 1.89 -10.91
CA GLY A 119 6.40 2.05 -11.00
C GLY A 119 5.90 2.50 -12.37
N ILE A 120 6.77 2.78 -13.34
CA ILE A 120 6.37 3.20 -14.69
C ILE A 120 6.23 1.98 -15.59
N LYS A 121 5.06 1.86 -16.24
CA LYS A 121 4.85 0.90 -17.33
C LYS A 121 5.25 1.48 -18.69
N LYS A 122 4.91 2.73 -18.95
CA LYS A 122 5.17 3.36 -20.26
C LYS A 122 5.19 4.88 -20.17
N ILE A 123 5.99 5.51 -21.03
CA ILE A 123 6.00 6.96 -21.24
C ILE A 123 5.57 7.22 -22.69
N LEU A 124 4.66 8.16 -22.90
CA LEU A 124 4.06 8.48 -24.20
C LEU A 124 4.24 9.96 -24.51
N LYS A 125 4.86 10.26 -25.66
CA LYS A 125 5.00 11.61 -26.24
C LYS A 125 5.66 12.66 -25.32
N ALA A 126 6.40 12.25 -24.30
CA ALA A 126 7.04 13.12 -23.32
C ALA A 126 8.58 12.98 -23.37
N ARG A 127 9.29 14.03 -22.96
CA ARG A 127 10.75 14.08 -22.76
C ARG A 127 11.06 14.67 -21.39
N LYS A 128 12.32 14.57 -20.95
CA LYS A 128 12.73 15.15 -19.67
C LYS A 128 12.40 16.66 -19.62
N GLY A 129 11.89 17.12 -18.50
CA GLY A 129 11.45 18.50 -18.26
C GLY A 129 10.00 18.78 -18.70
N ASP A 130 9.35 17.85 -19.41
CA ASP A 130 7.95 18.03 -19.80
C ASP A 130 6.99 17.90 -18.62
N GLU A 131 5.95 18.75 -18.62
CA GLU A 131 4.74 18.51 -17.83
C GLU A 131 3.97 17.32 -18.42
N VAL A 132 3.71 16.33 -17.57
CA VAL A 132 3.06 15.07 -17.92
C VAL A 132 1.85 14.80 -17.03
N THR A 133 0.85 14.13 -17.59
CA THR A 133 -0.22 13.52 -16.81
C THR A 133 0.17 12.09 -16.47
N VAL A 134 0.20 11.76 -15.18
CA VAL A 134 0.32 10.37 -14.73
C VAL A 134 -1.07 9.74 -14.74
N ILE A 135 -1.20 8.60 -15.42
CA ILE A 135 -2.44 7.82 -15.47
C ILE A 135 -2.21 6.41 -14.90
N SER A 136 -3.26 5.86 -14.30
CA SER A 136 -3.31 4.44 -13.95
C SER A 136 -3.42 3.56 -15.20
N GLU A 137 -3.22 2.26 -15.04
CA GLU A 137 -3.38 1.26 -16.12
C GLU A 137 -4.78 1.27 -16.75
N ASN A 138 -5.79 1.66 -15.97
CA ASN A 138 -7.18 1.73 -16.38
C ASN A 138 -7.54 3.08 -17.04
N GLY A 139 -6.53 3.91 -17.33
CA GLY A 139 -6.72 5.21 -17.99
C GLY A 139 -7.12 6.36 -17.07
N VAL A 140 -7.32 6.12 -15.77
CA VAL A 140 -7.70 7.18 -14.81
C VAL A 140 -6.50 8.11 -14.56
N PRO A 141 -6.64 9.43 -14.81
CA PRO A 141 -5.62 10.41 -14.44
C PRO A 141 -5.51 10.56 -12.92
N VAL A 142 -4.30 10.46 -12.39
CA VAL A 142 -4.04 10.47 -10.94
C VAL A 142 -3.19 11.64 -10.46
N ALA A 143 -2.34 12.19 -11.32
CA ALA A 143 -1.48 13.32 -11.00
C ALA A 143 -0.99 14.09 -12.25
N GLU A 144 -0.53 15.31 -12.04
CA GLU A 144 0.31 16.09 -12.96
C GLU A 144 1.70 16.26 -12.34
N GLY A 145 2.74 16.21 -13.16
CA GLY A 145 4.11 16.36 -12.69
C GLY A 145 5.11 16.65 -13.80
N ILE A 146 6.38 16.76 -13.44
CA ILE A 146 7.51 16.96 -14.36
C ILE A 146 8.23 15.62 -14.56
N LEU A 147 8.45 15.22 -15.81
CA LEU A 147 9.27 14.05 -16.12
C LEU A 147 10.75 14.36 -15.88
N GLU A 148 11.39 13.65 -14.96
CA GLU A 148 12.77 13.91 -14.49
C GLU A 148 13.84 13.09 -15.24
N ILE A 149 13.41 12.17 -16.11
CA ILE A 149 14.27 11.22 -16.81
C ILE A 149 14.05 11.31 -18.32
N GLU A 150 15.06 10.99 -19.11
CA GLU A 150 14.82 10.74 -20.53
C GLU A 150 14.11 9.39 -20.70
N PRO A 151 13.10 9.25 -21.59
CA PRO A 151 12.37 7.99 -21.75
C PRO A 151 13.26 6.77 -22.06
N ARG A 152 14.39 6.98 -22.73
CA ARG A 152 15.40 5.96 -23.04
C ARG A 152 16.16 5.45 -21.81
N GLU A 153 16.17 6.21 -20.72
CA GLU A 153 16.83 5.88 -19.45
C GLU A 153 15.90 5.07 -18.53
N LEU A 154 14.62 4.89 -18.89
CA LEU A 154 13.67 4.15 -18.10
C LEU A 154 14.13 2.71 -17.88
N ASN A 155 14.51 2.40 -16.64
CA ASN A 155 14.83 1.05 -16.20
C ASN A 155 14.08 0.73 -14.92
N ARG A 156 13.08 -0.17 -15.02
CA ARG A 156 12.22 -0.55 -13.88
C ARG A 156 12.94 -1.32 -12.78
N ASN A 157 14.17 -1.78 -13.02
CA ASN A 157 14.99 -2.45 -12.01
C ASN A 157 15.83 -1.47 -11.19
N LEU A 158 15.94 -0.20 -11.63
CA LEU A 158 16.68 0.83 -10.91
C LEU A 158 15.75 1.64 -10.01
N LYS A 159 16.26 2.03 -8.85
CA LYS A 159 15.60 3.02 -7.99
C LYS A 159 15.97 4.40 -8.50
N GLY A 160 14.98 5.23 -8.82
CA GLY A 160 15.21 6.59 -9.30
C GLY A 160 13.91 7.35 -9.43
N LEU A 161 13.91 8.64 -9.09
CA LEU A 161 12.79 9.54 -9.34
C LEU A 161 12.58 9.63 -10.85
N ALA A 162 11.33 9.47 -11.29
CA ALA A 162 11.00 9.52 -12.71
C ALA A 162 10.00 10.64 -13.01
N VAL A 163 9.00 10.85 -12.16
CA VAL A 163 8.12 12.03 -12.25
C VAL A 163 8.06 12.71 -10.90
N LYS A 164 8.42 14.00 -10.88
CA LYS A 164 8.19 14.88 -9.74
C LYS A 164 6.75 15.35 -9.77
N VAL A 165 5.94 14.93 -8.81
CA VAL A 165 4.51 15.25 -8.77
C VAL A 165 4.30 16.67 -8.26
N LEU A 166 3.52 17.45 -9.01
CA LEU A 166 3.14 18.83 -8.69
C LEU A 166 1.70 18.90 -8.17
N LYS A 167 0.81 18.12 -8.79
CA LYS A 167 -0.62 18.05 -8.42
C LYS A 167 -1.06 16.60 -8.39
N SER A 168 -1.88 16.24 -7.43
CA SER A 168 -2.46 14.91 -7.28
C SER A 168 -3.93 15.02 -6.87
N LEU A 169 -4.72 13.97 -7.12
CA LEU A 169 -6.13 13.94 -6.75
C LEU A 169 -6.36 14.08 -5.24
N TYR A 170 -5.41 13.60 -4.44
CA TYR A 170 -5.42 13.66 -2.99
C TYR A 170 -4.03 13.99 -2.47
N LYS A 171 -3.96 14.56 -1.26
CA LYS A 171 -2.70 14.92 -0.61
C LYS A 171 -2.58 14.16 0.70
N LEU A 172 -1.50 13.39 0.81
CA LEU A 172 -1.06 12.71 2.02
C LEU A 172 0.41 13.08 2.23
N PRO A 173 0.84 13.37 3.47
CA PRO A 173 2.26 13.50 3.78
C PRO A 173 3.02 12.26 3.34
N LYS A 174 4.27 12.43 2.92
CA LYS A 174 5.10 11.33 2.44
C LYS A 174 5.62 10.48 3.59
N ILE A 175 4.73 9.70 4.20
CA ILE A 175 4.96 8.94 5.44
C ILE A 175 6.28 8.15 5.43
N ARG A 176 6.61 7.52 4.30
CA ARG A 176 7.81 6.66 4.18
C ARG A 176 9.13 7.43 4.09
N GLU A 177 9.08 8.73 3.82
CA GLU A 177 10.24 9.62 3.81
C GLU A 177 10.56 10.19 5.20
N LEU A 178 9.63 10.08 6.15
CA LEU A 178 9.78 10.53 7.53
C LEU A 178 10.85 9.72 8.29
N GLU A 179 11.60 10.39 9.14
CA GLU A 179 12.55 9.78 10.08
C GLU A 179 11.83 8.85 11.06
N ALA A 180 10.62 9.18 11.51
CA ALA A 180 9.80 8.26 12.31
C ALA A 180 9.57 6.92 11.59
N TYR A 181 9.30 6.94 10.28
CA TYR A 181 9.18 5.71 9.49
C TYR A 181 10.54 5.03 9.32
N LYS A 182 11.59 5.74 8.91
CA LYS A 182 12.92 5.14 8.68
C LYS A 182 13.49 4.46 9.93
N ARG A 183 13.24 5.04 11.11
CA ARG A 183 13.64 4.48 12.42
C ARG A 183 12.76 3.33 12.90
N GLY A 184 11.68 3.01 12.18
CA GLY A 184 10.74 1.94 12.54
C GLY A 184 9.80 2.29 13.68
N ILE A 185 9.66 3.58 14.03
CA ILE A 185 8.76 4.07 15.07
C ILE A 185 7.31 3.95 14.60
N ILE A 186 7.07 4.17 13.31
CA ILE A 186 5.76 3.97 12.69
C ILE A 186 5.82 3.04 11.48
N THR A 187 4.67 2.44 11.15
CA THR A 187 4.44 1.69 9.91
C THR A 187 3.08 2.06 9.33
N ASP A 188 2.98 2.25 8.00
CA ASP A 188 1.70 2.40 7.33
C ASP A 188 0.93 1.08 7.33
N GLN A 189 -0.18 1.02 8.06
CA GLN A 189 -1.00 -0.18 8.19
C GLN A 189 -2.47 0.20 8.36
N SER A 190 -3.36 -0.46 7.62
CA SER A 190 -4.79 -0.18 7.70
C SER A 190 -5.37 -0.57 9.05
N TYR A 191 -6.40 0.16 9.48
CA TYR A 191 -7.09 -0.11 10.75
C TYR A 191 -7.58 -1.57 10.89
N PRO A 192 -8.26 -2.17 9.88
CA PRO A 192 -8.67 -3.58 9.99
C PRO A 192 -7.49 -4.54 10.13
N SER A 193 -6.33 -4.23 9.53
CA SER A 193 -5.15 -5.07 9.63
C SER A 193 -4.52 -5.01 11.03
N MET A 194 -4.61 -3.86 11.71
CA MET A 194 -4.19 -3.73 13.11
C MET A 194 -5.15 -4.44 14.06
N LEU A 195 -6.46 -4.36 13.80
CA LEU A 195 -7.47 -5.05 14.59
C LEU A 195 -7.19 -6.56 14.63
N ILE A 196 -6.88 -7.18 13.48
CA ILE A 196 -6.51 -8.60 13.41
C ILE A 196 -5.32 -8.92 14.33
N GLY A 197 -4.28 -8.07 14.37
CA GLY A 197 -3.11 -8.29 15.24
C GLY A 197 -3.47 -8.29 16.73
N ARG A 198 -4.41 -7.42 17.13
CA ARG A 198 -4.93 -7.33 18.50
C ARG A 198 -5.89 -8.48 18.85
N GLU A 199 -6.72 -8.93 17.91
CA GLU A 199 -7.64 -10.07 18.14
C GLU A 199 -6.90 -11.42 18.19
N LEU A 200 -5.82 -11.57 17.41
CA LEU A 200 -4.98 -12.78 17.44
C LEU A 200 -3.98 -12.80 18.60
N TYR A 201 -3.91 -11.74 19.40
CA TYR A 201 -3.02 -11.67 20.54
C TYR A 201 -3.45 -12.66 21.62
N THR A 202 -2.51 -13.54 22.00
CA THR A 202 -2.63 -14.38 23.18
C THR A 202 -1.56 -13.98 24.20
N PRO A 203 -1.90 -13.66 25.46
CA PRO A 203 -0.95 -13.18 26.47
C PRO A 203 0.06 -14.24 26.96
N LEU A 204 -0.05 -15.48 26.49
CA LEU A 204 0.79 -16.59 26.92
C LEU A 204 2.18 -16.52 26.28
N SER A 205 3.21 -16.63 27.12
CA SER A 205 4.61 -16.74 26.68
C SER A 205 4.82 -18.06 25.90
N GLY A 206 5.65 -18.01 24.85
CA GLY A 206 6.02 -19.21 24.09
C GLY A 206 5.02 -19.66 23.02
N GLN A 207 4.01 -18.83 22.72
CA GLN A 207 3.08 -19.05 21.62
C GLN A 207 3.79 -19.07 20.26
N VAL A 208 3.26 -19.87 19.34
CA VAL A 208 3.77 -20.00 17.96
C VAL A 208 2.86 -19.23 17.02
N TYR A 209 3.40 -18.19 16.39
CA TYR A 209 2.70 -17.35 15.42
C TYR A 209 3.24 -17.64 14.03
N ILE A 210 2.34 -17.94 13.10
CA ILE A 210 2.69 -18.33 11.72
C ILE A 210 1.94 -17.41 10.75
N ASP A 211 2.67 -16.65 9.96
CA ASP A 211 2.13 -15.86 8.85
C ASP A 211 2.56 -16.50 7.52
N MET A 212 1.62 -17.17 6.87
CA MET A 212 1.88 -17.97 5.67
C MET A 212 2.03 -17.12 4.39
N THR A 213 1.65 -15.84 4.44
CA THR A 213 1.71 -14.89 3.32
C THR A 213 2.15 -13.53 3.83
N ALA A 214 3.34 -13.50 4.42
CA ALA A 214 3.74 -12.46 5.35
C ALA A 214 4.16 -11.15 4.68
N SER A 215 4.61 -11.13 3.43
CA SER A 215 5.15 -9.90 2.83
C SER A 215 4.06 -8.81 2.70
N PRO A 216 4.35 -7.56 3.10
CA PRO A 216 5.65 -7.02 3.51
C PRO A 216 5.99 -7.14 5.00
N GLY A 217 5.15 -7.72 5.85
CA GLY A 217 5.45 -8.00 7.26
C GLY A 217 4.54 -7.28 8.26
N GLY A 218 3.50 -6.59 7.77
CA GLY A 218 2.65 -5.75 8.61
C GLY A 218 2.00 -6.49 9.78
N LYS A 219 1.39 -7.65 9.53
CA LYS A 219 0.66 -8.41 10.57
C LYS A 219 1.60 -9.14 11.52
N ILE A 220 2.50 -9.98 11.02
CA ILE A 220 3.46 -10.69 11.88
C ILE A 220 4.34 -9.73 12.69
N GLY A 221 4.75 -8.60 12.09
CA GLY A 221 5.49 -7.55 12.78
C GLY A 221 4.65 -6.87 13.87
N HIS A 222 3.35 -6.65 13.64
CA HIS A 222 2.45 -6.12 14.67
C HIS A 222 2.32 -7.08 15.86
N ILE A 223 2.12 -8.37 15.58
CA ILE A 223 2.04 -9.40 16.62
C ILE A 223 3.35 -9.44 17.42
N TYR A 224 4.51 -9.38 16.75
CA TYR A 224 5.82 -9.30 17.41
C TYR A 224 5.92 -8.11 18.37
N GLU A 225 5.47 -6.92 17.94
CA GLU A 225 5.44 -5.70 18.76
C GLU A 225 4.53 -5.82 19.98
N ILE A 226 3.29 -6.31 19.81
CA ILE A 226 2.32 -6.48 20.91
C ILE A 226 2.86 -7.46 21.95
N THR A 227 3.42 -8.58 21.48
CA THR A 227 3.95 -9.63 22.35
C THR A 227 5.33 -9.30 22.93
N LYS A 228 5.96 -8.22 22.46
CA LYS A 228 7.31 -7.78 22.82
C LYS A 228 8.35 -8.87 22.59
N GLY A 229 8.23 -9.60 21.48
CA GLY A 229 9.13 -10.71 21.12
C GLY A 229 9.00 -11.98 21.98
N ARG A 230 8.01 -12.10 22.88
CA ARG A 230 7.88 -13.25 23.82
C ARG A 230 7.22 -14.51 23.21
N GLY A 231 7.29 -14.67 21.90
CA GLY A 231 6.75 -15.81 21.14
C GLY A 231 7.78 -16.40 20.17
N LYS A 232 7.35 -17.39 19.39
CA LYS A 232 8.07 -17.91 18.23
C LYS A 232 7.33 -17.46 16.98
N TYR A 233 8.02 -16.81 16.06
CA TYR A 233 7.39 -16.17 14.91
C TYR A 233 7.98 -16.73 13.63
N PHE A 234 7.09 -17.19 12.75
CA PHE A 234 7.44 -17.75 11.46
C PHE A 234 6.70 -16.98 10.38
N ALA A 235 7.43 -16.49 9.39
CA ALA A 235 6.90 -15.67 8.32
C ALA A 235 7.34 -16.25 6.97
N PHE A 236 6.36 -16.58 6.14
CA PHE A 236 6.57 -17.23 4.85
C PHE A 236 6.00 -16.39 3.71
N ASP A 237 6.63 -16.44 2.55
CA ASP A 237 6.06 -15.95 1.30
C ASP A 237 6.72 -16.63 0.08
N HIS A 238 6.12 -16.48 -1.10
CA HIS A 238 6.39 -17.33 -2.24
C HIS A 238 7.55 -16.87 -3.14
N THR A 239 7.99 -15.60 -3.06
CA THR A 239 8.97 -15.04 -4.02
C THR A 239 10.16 -14.39 -3.32
N ASN A 240 11.36 -14.50 -3.92
CA ASN A 240 12.57 -13.85 -3.39
C ASN A 240 12.35 -12.35 -3.14
N LYS A 241 11.75 -11.62 -4.09
CA LYS A 241 11.47 -10.17 -3.96
C LYS A 241 10.62 -9.84 -2.72
N LYS A 242 9.61 -10.67 -2.43
CA LYS A 242 8.73 -10.51 -1.27
C LYS A 242 9.44 -10.85 0.03
N ILE A 243 10.27 -11.89 0.04
CA ILE A 243 11.10 -12.28 1.18
C ILE A 243 12.11 -11.21 1.53
N GLU A 244 12.82 -10.65 0.55
CA GLU A 244 13.75 -9.54 0.79
C GLU A 244 13.04 -8.30 1.32
N ARG A 245 11.87 -7.96 0.77
CA ARG A 245 11.04 -6.85 1.28
C ARG A 245 10.60 -7.10 2.73
N LEU A 246 10.16 -8.32 3.03
CA LEU A 246 9.74 -8.74 4.37
C LEU A 246 10.88 -8.63 5.38
N LYS A 247 12.05 -9.20 5.07
CA LYS A 247 13.25 -9.10 5.91
C LYS A 247 13.65 -7.65 6.17
N SER A 248 13.65 -6.82 5.13
CA SER A 248 13.98 -5.39 5.25
C SER A 248 13.00 -4.64 6.16
N GLU A 249 11.70 -4.92 6.06
CA GLU A 249 10.70 -4.25 6.90
C GLU A 249 10.76 -4.74 8.35
N LEU A 250 10.92 -6.05 8.58
CA LEU A 250 11.11 -6.62 9.91
C LEU A 250 12.36 -6.06 10.59
N PHE A 251 13.46 -5.96 9.85
CA PHE A 251 14.69 -5.33 10.33
C PHE A 251 14.48 -3.88 10.74
N ARG A 252 13.80 -3.09 9.89
CA ARG A 252 13.48 -1.68 10.16
C ARG A 252 12.68 -1.52 11.46
N ILE A 253 11.67 -2.35 11.70
CA ILE A 253 10.86 -2.28 12.93
C ILE A 253 11.53 -2.95 14.14
N GLY A 254 12.67 -3.63 13.96
CA GLY A 254 13.41 -4.31 15.03
C GLY A 254 12.93 -5.73 15.34
N ALA A 255 12.11 -6.33 14.49
CA ALA A 255 11.59 -7.69 14.63
C ALA A 255 12.56 -8.74 14.03
N ASN A 256 13.82 -8.70 14.44
CA ASN A 256 14.90 -9.50 13.84
C ASN A 256 14.83 -11.00 14.18
N GLU A 257 14.10 -11.35 15.24
CA GLU A 257 13.96 -12.74 15.71
C GLU A 257 12.87 -13.52 14.98
N VAL A 258 12.13 -12.88 14.07
CA VAL A 258 11.16 -13.56 13.23
C VAL A 258 11.90 -14.45 12.22
N PHE A 259 11.60 -15.75 12.24
CA PHE A 259 12.11 -16.68 11.24
C PHE A 259 11.43 -16.40 9.90
N VAL A 260 12.22 -16.16 8.85
CA VAL A 260 11.71 -15.85 7.51
C VAL A 260 12.23 -16.85 6.50
N ASP A 261 11.31 -17.50 5.78
CA ASP A 261 11.67 -18.45 4.72
C ASP A 261 10.78 -18.33 3.47
N LYS A 262 11.35 -18.65 2.31
CA LYS A 262 10.63 -18.66 1.04
C LYS A 262 9.91 -19.98 0.87
N GLN A 263 8.59 -19.96 0.93
CA GLN A 263 7.76 -21.15 0.78
C GLN A 263 6.51 -20.90 -0.04
N ASP A 264 6.07 -21.91 -0.77
CA ASP A 264 4.69 -21.99 -1.20
C ASP A 264 3.84 -22.47 -0.01
N SER A 265 3.04 -21.55 0.53
CA SER A 265 2.19 -21.79 1.70
C SER A 265 1.29 -23.04 1.59
N ARG A 266 0.94 -23.48 0.37
CA ARG A 266 0.11 -24.68 0.14
C ARG A 266 0.81 -25.98 0.55
N PHE A 267 2.13 -25.98 0.60
CA PHE A 267 2.97 -27.13 0.93
C PHE A 267 3.71 -26.95 2.27
N LEU A 268 3.35 -25.94 3.05
CA LEU A 268 4.06 -25.59 4.28
C LEU A 268 4.07 -26.74 5.29
N SER A 269 2.96 -27.47 5.43
CA SER A 269 2.85 -28.64 6.30
C SER A 269 3.73 -29.82 5.89
N LEU A 270 4.14 -29.90 4.62
CA LEU A 270 5.08 -30.93 4.15
C LEU A 270 6.53 -30.55 4.47
N HIS A 271 6.86 -29.26 4.34
CA HIS A 271 8.21 -28.76 4.60
C HIS A 271 8.50 -28.53 6.09
N TYR A 272 7.46 -28.24 6.87
CA TYR A 272 7.50 -27.99 8.31
C TYR A 272 6.45 -28.84 9.05
N PRO A 273 6.59 -30.18 9.07
CA PRO A 273 5.57 -31.08 9.64
C PRO A 273 5.37 -30.88 11.15
N ASP A 274 6.39 -30.41 11.86
CA ASP A 274 6.35 -30.17 13.30
C ASP A 274 5.88 -28.75 13.66
N LEU A 275 5.72 -27.86 12.67
CA LEU A 275 5.28 -26.50 12.90
C LEU A 275 3.76 -26.46 13.09
N LYS A 276 3.34 -26.24 14.33
CA LYS A 276 1.93 -26.10 14.71
C LYS A 276 1.74 -24.81 15.51
N SER A 277 0.68 -24.06 15.20
CA SER A 277 0.19 -23.04 16.13
C SER A 277 -0.46 -23.77 17.32
N ASN A 278 -0.10 -23.35 18.54
CA ASN A 278 -0.72 -23.89 19.76
C ASN A 278 -2.08 -23.26 20.01
#